data_AF-A0A438JG59-F1
#
_entry.id   AF-A0A438JG59-F1
#
_cell.length_a   1.000
_cell.length_b   1.000
_cell.length_c   1.000
_cell.angle_alpha   90.00
_cell.angle_beta   90.00
_cell.angle_gamma   90.00
#
_symmetry.space_group_name_H-M   'P 1'
#
loop_
_entity.id
_entity.type
_entity.pdbx_description
1 polymer ?
#
loop_
_entity_poly.entity_id
_entity_poly.type
_entity_poly.pdbx_seq_one_letter_code
_entity_poly.pdbx_strand_id
1 'polypeptide(L)'
;MPLLRCFLPEISPSGAPQPFLPLLAPSPLTPFTTNSTIPKLSGLCSLNFSAGESMISMTSIDCWAVFASVLAIKDTNLLALNGTLAKHCLSDVEQILVSQGASDKLHQICSIHPSSLTEGSCPVKDVNEFESIVDSTKLLSACEQIDLVKECCNQICQNAILEAARKIALKLMSF
;
A
#
# COMPACT_ATOMS: atom_id res chain seq x y z
N MET A 1 19.71 31.96 13.05
CA MET A 1 20.26 30.74 12.42
C MET A 1 19.23 30.21 11.44
N PRO A 2 19.63 29.87 10.21
CA PRO A 2 18.95 30.35 9.02
C PRO A 2 17.97 29.34 8.38
N LEU A 3 16.85 29.91 7.91
CA LEU A 3 16.14 29.63 6.64
C LEU A 3 15.67 28.19 6.35
N LEU A 4 14.48 27.86 6.87
CA LEU A 4 13.58 26.91 6.22
C LEU A 4 12.91 27.62 5.03
N ARG A 5 13.54 27.54 3.84
CA ARG A 5 13.01 28.11 2.59
C ARG A 5 12.83 26.99 1.56
N CYS A 6 11.75 26.22 1.70
CA CYS A 6 11.15 25.55 0.54
C CYS A 6 10.34 26.63 -0.20
N PHE A 7 10.80 27.02 -1.38
CA PHE A 7 10.03 27.88 -2.29
C PHE A 7 8.72 27.16 -2.65
N LEU A 8 7.59 27.86 -2.56
CA LEU A 8 6.38 27.44 -3.27
C LEU A 8 6.69 27.41 -4.78
N PRO A 9 6.31 26.36 -5.52
CA PRO A 9 6.26 26.43 -6.96
C PRO A 9 5.11 27.35 -7.39
N GLU A 10 5.45 28.43 -8.09
CA GLU A 10 4.53 29.17 -8.96
C GLU A 10 3.90 28.19 -9.96
N ILE A 11 2.57 28.29 -10.13
CA ILE A 11 1.77 27.41 -10.96
C ILE A 11 1.58 27.96 -12.40
N SER A 12 1.72 27.05 -13.36
CA SER A 12 1.13 27.01 -14.73
C SER A 12 1.95 27.63 -15.89
N PRO A 13 1.88 27.11 -17.16
CA PRO A 13 0.94 26.12 -17.72
C PRO A 13 1.58 24.96 -18.51
N SER A 14 0.78 23.91 -18.73
CA SER A 14 0.98 22.77 -19.65
C SER A 14 1.76 21.55 -19.13
N GLY A 15 1.01 20.51 -18.75
CA GLY A 15 1.41 19.11 -19.00
C GLY A 15 2.20 18.34 -17.95
N ALA A 16 2.21 18.72 -16.67
CA ALA A 16 2.82 17.93 -15.58
C ALA A 16 1.76 17.16 -14.75
N PRO A 17 2.06 15.93 -14.26
CA PRO A 17 1.10 15.09 -13.56
C PRO A 17 0.60 15.80 -12.31
N GLN A 18 -0.72 15.74 -12.07
CA GLN A 18 -1.34 16.40 -10.92
C GLN A 18 -0.65 15.97 -9.62
N PRO A 19 -0.23 16.93 -8.77
CA PRO A 19 0.19 16.63 -7.41
C PRO A 19 -0.94 15.86 -6.74
N PHE A 20 -0.63 14.77 -6.02
CA PHE A 20 -1.58 14.16 -5.11
C PHE A 20 -2.07 15.27 -4.18
N LEU A 21 -3.30 15.71 -4.38
CA LEU A 21 -3.98 16.61 -3.47
C LEU A 21 -3.84 15.98 -2.08
N PRO A 22 -3.51 16.76 -1.03
CA PRO A 22 -3.60 16.21 0.31
C PRO A 22 -5.04 15.75 0.46
N LEU A 23 -5.22 14.42 0.55
CA LEU A 23 -6.49 13.83 0.96
C LEU A 23 -6.86 14.62 2.21
N LEU A 24 -7.96 15.37 2.15
CA LEU A 24 -8.56 15.94 3.35
C LEU A 24 -8.71 14.76 4.29
N ALA A 25 -7.83 14.69 5.30
CA ALA A 25 -7.92 13.67 6.32
C ALA A 25 -9.36 13.74 6.84
N PRO A 26 -10.10 12.61 6.84
CA PRO A 26 -11.44 12.59 7.39
C PRO A 26 -11.41 13.23 8.79
N SER A 27 -12.42 14.05 9.07
CA SER A 27 -12.64 14.68 10.38
C SER A 27 -12.47 13.68 11.53
N PRO A 28 -12.08 14.14 12.74
CA PRO A 28 -11.34 13.37 13.71
C PRO A 28 -12.00 12.02 13.98
N LEU A 29 -11.19 10.99 13.81
CA LEU A 29 -11.49 9.58 14.02
C LEU A 29 -12.31 9.41 15.31
N THR A 30 -13.42 8.68 15.18
CA THR A 30 -14.18 8.16 16.32
C THR A 30 -13.21 7.58 17.36
N PRO A 31 -13.48 7.72 18.67
CA PRO A 31 -12.53 7.30 19.70
C PRO A 31 -12.11 5.85 19.48
N PHE A 32 -10.80 5.61 19.36
CA PHE A 32 -10.25 4.26 19.32
C PHE A 32 -10.67 3.53 20.59
N THR A 33 -11.50 2.50 20.43
CA THR A 33 -11.78 1.59 21.54
C THR A 33 -10.53 0.75 21.74
N THR A 34 -9.65 1.19 22.64
CA THR A 34 -8.42 0.50 23.06
C THR A 34 -8.70 -0.76 23.89
N ASN A 35 -9.65 -1.58 23.43
CA ASN A 35 -9.84 -2.91 23.95
C ASN A 35 -9.13 -3.86 22.98
N SER A 36 -7.81 -3.96 23.11
CA SER A 36 -6.97 -4.86 22.30
C SER A 36 -7.45 -6.29 22.50
N THR A 37 -8.38 -6.69 21.65
CA THR A 37 -9.00 -8.00 21.67
C THR A 37 -8.10 -8.89 20.83
N ILE A 38 -7.74 -10.07 21.35
CA ILE A 38 -6.93 -11.03 20.60
C ILE A 38 -7.69 -11.35 19.28
N PRO A 39 -7.11 -11.08 18.10
CA PRO A 39 -7.81 -11.25 16.84
C PRO A 39 -8.18 -12.71 16.62
N LYS A 40 -9.45 -12.97 16.29
CA LYS A 40 -9.94 -14.33 16.06
C LYS A 40 -9.71 -14.72 14.60
N LEU A 41 -8.54 -15.27 14.32
CA LEU A 41 -8.17 -15.71 12.99
C LEU A 41 -8.89 -17.01 12.59
N SER A 42 -9.20 -17.15 11.32
CA SER A 42 -9.79 -18.34 10.72
C SER A 42 -8.81 -19.52 10.68
N GLY A 43 -7.49 -19.23 10.65
CA GLY A 43 -6.43 -20.23 10.52
C GLY A 43 -6.33 -20.84 9.11
N LEU A 44 -7.08 -20.30 8.14
CA LEU A 44 -7.11 -20.76 6.75
C LEU A 44 -6.34 -19.82 5.80
N CYS A 45 -5.96 -18.63 6.26
CA CYS A 45 -5.03 -17.77 5.56
C CYS A 45 -3.59 -18.22 5.82
N SER A 46 -2.82 -18.51 4.77
CA SER A 46 -1.43 -18.95 4.86
C SER A 46 -0.41 -17.81 4.98
N LEU A 47 -0.87 -16.56 5.14
CA LEU A 47 0.00 -15.37 5.18
C LEU A 47 0.56 -15.13 6.58
N ASN A 48 1.83 -14.74 6.66
CA ASN A 48 2.45 -14.33 7.91
C ASN A 48 2.26 -12.83 8.17
N PHE A 49 1.29 -12.50 9.03
CA PHE A 49 0.99 -11.11 9.35
C PHE A 49 2.08 -10.42 10.22
N SER A 50 2.92 -11.18 10.93
CA SER A 50 4.07 -10.61 11.66
C SER A 50 5.08 -9.96 10.73
N ALA A 51 5.12 -10.40 9.48
CA ALA A 51 6.07 -9.90 8.49
C ALA A 51 5.78 -8.45 8.05
N GLY A 52 4.55 -7.97 8.27
CA GLY A 52 4.06 -6.63 7.95
C GLY A 52 3.46 -5.90 9.15
N GLU A 53 3.72 -6.34 10.39
CA GLU A 53 3.11 -5.79 11.60
C GLU A 53 3.28 -4.28 11.74
N SER A 54 4.48 -3.76 11.48
CA SER A 54 4.75 -2.31 11.52
C SER A 54 3.90 -1.54 10.50
N MET A 55 3.70 -2.09 9.30
CA MET A 55 2.85 -1.49 8.29
C MET A 55 1.37 -1.55 8.69
N ILE A 56 0.91 -2.70 9.18
CA ILE A 56 -0.47 -2.91 9.65
C ILE A 56 -0.80 -1.95 10.80
N SER A 57 0.11 -1.80 11.76
CA SER A 57 -0.08 -0.90 12.90
C SER A 57 -0.25 0.56 12.45
N MET A 58 0.62 1.01 11.53
CA MET A 58 0.61 2.39 11.05
C MET A 58 -0.57 2.73 10.13
N THR A 59 -1.07 1.73 9.39
CA THR A 59 -2.12 1.89 8.36
C THR A 59 -3.48 1.33 8.78
N SER A 60 -3.61 0.90 10.04
CA SER A 60 -4.79 0.20 10.55
C SER A 60 -6.11 0.97 10.38
N ILE A 61 -6.00 2.29 10.22
CA ILE A 61 -7.11 3.24 10.08
C ILE A 61 -7.42 3.63 8.63
N ASP A 62 -6.54 3.27 7.68
CA ASP A 62 -6.69 3.59 6.27
C ASP A 62 -7.41 2.46 5.52
N CYS A 63 -7.89 2.77 4.31
CA CYS A 63 -8.43 1.73 3.43
C CYS A 63 -7.33 0.76 2.98
N TRP A 64 -7.28 -0.40 3.63
CA TRP A 64 -6.17 -1.35 3.51
C TRP A 64 -6.05 -2.09 2.18
N ALA A 65 -7.00 -1.95 1.26
CA ALA A 65 -6.98 -2.65 -0.04
C ALA A 65 -5.70 -2.39 -0.85
N VAL A 66 -5.01 -1.29 -0.61
CA VAL A 66 -3.72 -0.97 -1.25
C VAL A 66 -2.57 -1.82 -0.68
N PHE A 67 -2.69 -2.32 0.55
CA PHE A 67 -1.66 -3.07 1.28
C PHE A 67 -1.90 -4.59 1.29
N ALA A 68 -3.09 -5.01 0.86
CA ALA A 68 -3.48 -6.38 0.56
C ALA A 68 -2.39 -7.22 -0.12
N SER A 69 -1.78 -6.66 -1.18
CA SER A 69 -0.75 -7.34 -1.95
C SER A 69 0.58 -7.47 -1.20
N VAL A 70 0.90 -6.56 -0.28
CA VAL A 70 2.18 -6.53 0.47
C VAL A 70 2.30 -7.72 1.42
N LEU A 71 1.17 -8.21 1.96
CA LEU A 71 1.16 -9.35 2.88
C LEU A 71 1.38 -10.70 2.18
N ALA A 72 1.14 -10.78 0.86
CA ALA A 72 1.35 -12.00 0.07
C ALA A 72 2.84 -12.24 -0.29
N ILE A 73 3.61 -11.15 -0.38
CA ILE A 73 4.96 -11.13 -0.97
C ILE A 73 5.98 -11.93 -0.16
N LYS A 74 5.89 -11.89 1.18
CA LYS A 74 7.01 -12.30 2.05
C LYS A 74 7.15 -13.80 2.27
N ASP A 75 6.10 -14.59 2.02
CA ASP A 75 6.15 -16.05 2.25
C ASP A 75 5.84 -16.91 1.01
N THR A 76 5.21 -16.34 -0.02
CA THR A 76 4.69 -17.15 -1.14
C THR A 76 5.30 -16.81 -2.50
N ASN A 77 6.12 -15.77 -2.60
CA ASN A 77 6.59 -15.16 -3.86
C ASN A 77 5.43 -14.75 -4.81
N LEU A 78 4.18 -14.72 -4.33
CA LEU A 78 3.00 -14.33 -5.08
C LEU A 78 2.62 -12.90 -4.71
N LEU A 79 2.19 -12.14 -5.70
CA LEU A 79 1.67 -10.78 -5.56
C LEU A 79 0.14 -10.74 -5.53
N ALA A 80 -0.49 -11.88 -5.78
CA ALA A 80 -1.94 -12.07 -5.81
C ALA A 80 -2.35 -13.41 -5.17
N LEU A 81 -3.51 -13.43 -4.51
CA LEU A 81 -4.07 -14.63 -3.88
C LEU A 81 -5.07 -15.35 -4.80
N ASN A 82 -5.26 -16.65 -4.59
CA ASN A 82 -6.40 -17.37 -5.17
C ASN A 82 -7.71 -16.88 -4.52
N GLY A 83 -8.82 -16.83 -5.28
CA GLY A 83 -10.11 -16.35 -4.79
C GLY A 83 -10.65 -17.03 -3.53
N THR A 84 -10.34 -18.31 -3.28
CA THR A 84 -10.71 -18.97 -2.02
C THR A 84 -9.84 -18.49 -0.86
N LEU A 85 -8.53 -18.45 -1.04
CA LEU A 85 -7.57 -17.97 -0.04
C LEU A 85 -7.79 -16.49 0.28
N ALA A 86 -8.11 -15.68 -0.73
CA ALA A 86 -8.42 -14.26 -0.60
C ALA A 86 -9.59 -13.99 0.35
N LYS A 87 -10.61 -14.85 0.38
CA LYS A 87 -11.74 -14.71 1.32
C LYS A 87 -11.30 -14.92 2.76
N HIS A 88 -10.52 -15.97 3.02
CA HIS A 88 -10.01 -16.27 4.36
C HIS A 88 -9.03 -15.20 4.82
N CYS A 89 -8.12 -14.76 3.94
CA CYS A 89 -7.16 -13.71 4.25
C CYS A 89 -7.81 -12.34 4.44
N LEU A 90 -8.85 -11.99 3.68
CA LEU A 90 -9.63 -10.77 3.91
C LEU A 90 -10.20 -10.78 5.35
N SER A 91 -10.83 -11.88 5.74
CA SER A 91 -11.42 -12.03 7.08
C SER A 91 -10.37 -11.94 8.19
N ASP A 92 -9.20 -12.54 8.02
CA ASP A 92 -8.13 -12.54 9.02
C ASP A 92 -7.50 -11.14 9.16
N VAL A 93 -7.28 -10.44 8.04
CA VAL A 93 -6.78 -9.06 8.06
C VAL A 93 -7.78 -8.12 8.73
N GLU A 94 -9.07 -8.22 8.45
CA GLU A 94 -10.09 -7.42 9.12
C GLU A 94 -10.07 -7.59 10.63
N GLN A 95 -9.94 -8.83 11.12
CA GLN A 95 -9.84 -9.09 12.56
C GLN A 95 -8.59 -8.47 13.18
N ILE A 96 -7.46 -8.49 12.46
CA ILE A 96 -6.23 -7.84 12.90
C ILE A 96 -6.42 -6.31 12.95
N LEU A 97 -6.97 -5.70 11.91
CA LEU A 97 -7.21 -4.25 11.87
C LEU A 97 -8.17 -3.81 12.98
N VAL A 98 -9.27 -4.55 13.20
CA VAL A 98 -10.21 -4.29 14.29
C VAL A 98 -9.51 -4.40 15.65
N SER A 99 -8.58 -5.35 15.84
CA SER A 99 -7.79 -5.44 17.08
C SER A 99 -6.87 -4.23 17.31
N GLN A 100 -6.54 -3.49 16.24
CA GLN A 100 -5.78 -2.23 16.28
C GLN A 100 -6.69 -0.99 16.40
N GLY A 101 -8.00 -1.17 16.56
CA GLY A 101 -8.97 -0.08 16.71
C GLY A 101 -9.63 0.37 15.42
N ALA A 102 -9.48 -0.37 14.33
CA ALA A 102 -10.21 -0.12 13.08
C ALA A 102 -11.70 -0.50 13.20
N SER A 103 -12.53 0.06 12.31
CA SER A 103 -13.95 -0.30 12.26
C SER A 103 -14.14 -1.74 11.76
N ASP A 104 -15.09 -2.45 12.37
CA ASP A 104 -15.57 -3.78 11.93
C ASP A 104 -16.32 -3.74 10.58
N LYS A 105 -16.62 -2.55 10.05
CA LYS A 105 -17.28 -2.34 8.76
C LYS A 105 -16.33 -1.87 7.67
N LEU A 106 -15.02 -2.08 7.84
CA LEU A 106 -14.02 -1.51 6.95
C LEU A 106 -14.19 -1.94 5.49
N HIS A 107 -14.56 -3.20 5.20
CA HIS A 107 -14.86 -3.62 3.82
C HIS A 107 -15.99 -2.82 3.17
N GLN A 108 -17.00 -2.37 3.93
CA GLN A 108 -18.11 -1.56 3.39
C GLN A 108 -17.67 -0.12 3.19
N ILE A 109 -17.01 0.45 4.20
CA ILE A 109 -16.51 1.84 4.18
C ILE A 109 -15.52 2.02 3.01
N CYS A 110 -14.63 1.05 2.83
CA CYS A 110 -13.59 1.08 1.82
C CYS A 110 -13.93 0.32 0.53
N SER A 111 -15.15 -0.21 0.41
CA SER A 111 -15.62 -0.98 -0.76
C SER A 111 -14.68 -2.14 -1.18
N ILE A 112 -14.09 -2.80 -0.19
CA ILE A 112 -13.08 -3.86 -0.38
C ILE A 112 -13.78 -5.20 -0.58
N HIS A 113 -13.35 -5.94 -1.60
CA HIS A 113 -13.88 -7.27 -1.90
C HIS A 113 -12.74 -8.29 -1.93
N PRO A 114 -13.02 -9.59 -1.70
CA PRO A 114 -12.00 -10.64 -1.86
C PRO A 114 -11.34 -10.62 -3.23
N SER A 115 -12.07 -10.24 -4.28
CA SER A 115 -11.52 -10.07 -5.64
C SER A 115 -10.42 -9.01 -5.72
N SER A 116 -10.42 -8.01 -4.83
CA SER A 116 -9.36 -7.00 -4.75
C SER A 116 -8.01 -7.57 -4.28
N LEU A 117 -8.02 -8.73 -3.61
CA LEU A 117 -6.83 -9.47 -3.18
C LEU A 117 -6.36 -10.52 -4.19
N THR A 118 -7.16 -10.74 -5.25
CA THR A 118 -6.83 -11.68 -6.32
C THR A 118 -6.10 -10.99 -7.47
N GLU A 119 -5.76 -11.74 -8.51
CA GLU A 119 -5.00 -11.27 -9.68
C GLU A 119 -5.62 -10.02 -10.35
N GLY A 120 -6.94 -9.81 -10.19
CA GLY A 120 -7.60 -8.54 -10.51
C GLY A 120 -7.26 -8.04 -11.92
N SER A 121 -6.88 -6.76 -12.02
CA SER A 121 -6.36 -6.12 -13.24
C SER A 121 -4.82 -6.02 -13.26
N CYS A 122 -4.12 -6.63 -12.30
CA CYS A 122 -2.69 -6.49 -12.17
C CYS A 122 -1.97 -7.40 -13.18
N PRO A 123 -1.09 -6.88 -14.04
CA PRO A 123 -0.38 -7.67 -15.05
C PRO A 123 0.69 -8.60 -14.47
N VAL A 124 1.03 -8.47 -13.19
CA VAL A 124 2.16 -9.16 -12.56
C VAL A 124 1.66 -9.92 -11.35
N LYS A 125 1.91 -11.24 -11.35
CA LYS A 125 1.35 -12.19 -10.38
C LYS A 125 2.38 -12.75 -9.39
N ASP A 126 3.67 -12.65 -9.71
CA ASP A 126 4.75 -13.17 -8.87
C ASP A 126 5.96 -12.22 -8.83
N VAL A 127 6.77 -12.38 -7.79
CA VAL A 127 7.92 -11.50 -7.50
C VAL A 127 8.99 -11.58 -8.57
N ASN A 128 9.21 -12.75 -9.19
CA ASN A 128 10.23 -12.90 -10.22
C ASN A 128 9.84 -12.13 -11.49
N GLU A 129 8.56 -12.18 -11.89
CA GLU A 129 8.06 -11.39 -12.99
C GLU A 129 8.17 -9.89 -12.68
N PHE A 130 7.88 -9.47 -11.45
CA PHE A 130 8.07 -8.08 -11.01
C PHE A 130 9.52 -7.62 -11.12
N GLU A 131 10.47 -8.38 -10.57
CA GLU A 131 11.90 -8.05 -10.61
C GLU A 131 12.48 -8.08 -12.03
N SER A 132 11.85 -8.82 -12.95
CA SER A 132 12.22 -8.78 -14.37
C SER A 132 11.81 -7.47 -15.07
N ILE A 133 10.79 -6.78 -14.55
CA ILE A 133 10.21 -5.56 -15.12
C ILE A 133 10.77 -4.31 -14.43
N VAL A 134 10.96 -4.38 -13.11
CA VAL A 134 11.33 -3.26 -12.25
C VAL A 134 12.76 -3.43 -11.75
N ASP A 135 13.55 -2.36 -11.83
CA ASP A 135 14.86 -2.29 -11.20
C ASP A 135 14.69 -2.08 -9.69
N SER A 136 14.62 -3.19 -8.95
CA SER A 136 14.44 -3.20 -7.50
C SER A 136 15.61 -2.53 -6.76
N THR A 137 16.83 -2.63 -7.31
CA THR A 137 18.02 -1.98 -6.72
C THR A 137 17.92 -0.46 -6.77
N LYS A 138 17.49 0.09 -7.91
CA LYS A 138 17.21 1.51 -8.06
C LYS A 138 16.09 1.96 -7.13
N LEU A 139 15.02 1.17 -7.01
CA LEU A 139 13.89 1.48 -6.13
C LEU A 139 14.32 1.54 -4.65
N LEU A 140 15.05 0.51 -4.18
CA LEU A 140 15.56 0.45 -2.82
C LEU A 140 16.52 1.61 -2.53
N SER A 141 17.47 1.88 -3.43
CA SER A 141 18.40 2.99 -3.25
C SER A 141 17.73 4.36 -3.18
N ALA A 142 16.57 4.52 -3.82
CA ALA A 142 15.79 5.76 -3.82
C ALA A 142 14.89 5.90 -2.60
N CYS A 143 14.36 4.78 -2.08
CA CYS A 143 13.24 4.78 -1.12
C CYS A 143 13.54 4.17 0.25
N GLU A 144 14.64 3.43 0.43
CA GLU A 144 14.94 2.72 1.68
C GLU A 144 15.08 3.67 2.87
N GLN A 145 15.66 4.86 2.65
CA GLN A 145 15.77 5.89 3.67
C GLN A 145 15.33 7.25 3.11
N ILE A 146 14.13 7.68 3.50
CA ILE A 146 13.53 8.93 3.02
C ILE A 146 13.97 10.09 3.91
N ASP A 147 14.76 11.01 3.33
CA ASP A 147 14.97 12.34 3.88
C ASP A 147 13.81 13.24 3.44
N LEU A 148 12.97 13.65 4.39
CA LEU A 148 11.74 14.42 4.10
C LEU A 148 12.02 15.73 3.34
N VAL A 149 13.15 16.38 3.59
CA VAL A 149 13.49 17.66 2.94
C VAL A 149 13.97 17.41 1.51
N LYS A 150 14.83 16.40 1.30
CA LYS A 150 15.30 16.04 -0.03
C LYS A 150 14.17 15.47 -0.89
N GLU A 151 13.29 14.66 -0.32
CA GLU A 151 12.15 14.10 -1.04
C GLU A 151 11.16 15.21 -1.43
N CYS A 152 10.91 16.18 -0.54
CA CYS A 152 10.09 17.34 -0.87
C CYS A 152 10.66 18.14 -2.07
N CYS A 153 11.97 18.36 -2.11
CA CYS A 153 12.61 19.17 -3.15
C CYS A 153 12.86 18.42 -4.47
N ASN A 154 13.18 17.13 -4.41
CA ASN A 154 13.70 16.38 -5.56
C ASN A 154 12.84 15.17 -5.95
N GLN A 155 11.91 14.73 -5.09
CA GLN A 155 10.97 13.63 -5.33
C GLN A 155 11.67 12.35 -5.83
N ILE A 156 12.80 11.97 -5.21
CA ILE A 156 13.67 10.92 -5.73
C ILE A 156 12.97 9.56 -5.64
N CYS A 157 12.40 9.26 -4.47
CA CYS A 157 11.66 8.02 -4.26
C CYS A 157 10.35 8.02 -5.08
N GLN A 158 9.59 9.12 -5.05
CA GLN A 158 8.34 9.23 -5.79
C GLN A 158 8.54 9.05 -7.31
N ASN A 159 9.60 9.61 -7.87
CA ASN A 159 9.94 9.45 -9.28
C ASN A 159 10.35 8.01 -9.62
N ALA A 160 11.11 7.36 -8.74
CA ALA A 160 11.48 5.95 -8.91
C ALA A 160 10.24 5.02 -8.89
N ILE A 161 9.30 5.27 -7.97
CA ILE A 161 8.00 4.57 -7.90
C ILE A 161 7.21 4.79 -9.19
N LEU A 162 7.11 6.04 -9.68
CA LEU A 162 6.37 6.36 -10.90
C LEU A 162 6.98 5.68 -12.13
N GLU A 163 8.31 5.61 -12.22
CA GLU A 163 8.99 4.89 -13.29
C GLU A 163 8.68 3.38 -13.25
N ALA A 164 8.75 2.76 -12.07
CA ALA A 164 8.40 1.36 -11.89
C ALA A 164 6.94 1.07 -12.27
N ALA A 165 6.01 1.91 -11.79
CA ALA A 165 4.59 1.80 -12.12
C ALA A 165 4.34 1.90 -13.64
N ARG A 166 5.05 2.79 -14.34
CA ARG A 166 4.98 2.88 -15.81
C ARG A 166 5.47 1.61 -16.49
N LYS A 167 6.59 1.02 -16.05
CA LYS A 167 7.11 -0.22 -16.62
C LYS A 167 6.12 -1.38 -16.46
N ILE A 168 5.49 -1.49 -15.29
CA ILE A 168 4.44 -2.47 -15.02
C ILE A 168 3.21 -2.20 -15.90
N ALA A 169 2.75 -0.96 -16.01
CA ALA A 169 1.60 -0.61 -16.84
C ALA A 169 1.85 -0.90 -18.33
N LEU A 170 3.06 -0.69 -18.84
CA LEU A 170 3.41 -1.00 -20.23
C LEU A 170 3.34 -2.50 -20.55
N LYS A 171 3.49 -3.37 -19.55
CA LYS A 171 3.25 -4.82 -19.71
C LYS A 171 1.81 -5.12 -20.14
N LEU A 172 0.81 -4.37 -19.63
CA LEU A 172 -0.60 -4.52 -20.03
C LEU A 172 -0.85 -4.20 -21.50
N MET A 173 0.05 -3.45 -22.15
CA MET A 173 -0.06 -3.01 -23.54
C MET A 173 0.70 -3.92 -24.52
N SER A 174 1.22 -5.06 -24.05
CA SER A 174 2.01 -6.02 -24.85
C SER A 174 1.24 -7.26 -25.33
N PHE A 175 -0.10 -7.25 -25.24
CA PHE A 175 -0.99 -8.28 -25.81
C PHE A 175 -1.81 -7.73 -26.97
#